data_AF-A0A818TSY6-F1
#
_entry.id   AF-A0A818TSY6-F1
#
_cell.length_a   1.000
_cell.length_b   1.000
_cell.length_c   1.000
_cell.angle_alpha   90.00
_cell.angle_beta   90.00
_cell.angle_gamma   90.00
#
_symmetry.space_group_name_H-M   'P 1'
#
loop_
_entity.id
_entity.type
_entity.pdbx_description
1 polymer ?
#
loop_
_entity_poly.entity_id
_entity_poly.type
_entity_poly.pdbx_seq_one_letter_code
_entity_poly.pdbx_strand_id
1 'polypeptide(L)'
;MLIFTIIILLFTIFNHAQCAITASAVLYGDNSPKSYGTLTFTQNDENSAVHITGTLSGLNATSSHGFHVHVNPVSNGSPNCTAAGPHFNPYNTLHGPRTANIMNRHVGDLGNLTTDANGMVKVDINDSIIQLGYNNRSIVDRTIVVHLLRDDGGMGGFSDSNTTGNAGARILCGLILKSSAFDIKPTILYTMFTFTIAILFFTIFNHAQCTITASAVLYGDHSSSSHGTLTFTQNDENSAVHITGTLSGLNATSSHGFHVHVNPVSDGSPNCTAAGPHFNPYNTLHGPPTASITSRHVGDLGNLTTDASGTVNVNIQDSIIQLGYNNRSIVDRTIVVHLFRDDGGQGGHADSNTTGNAGARILCGLIKSNALNIKPTISLIATANLHVDSAAIGIGTLLFHQRDANSPVRIVGLIDGLKSNTVHGFHVHRDALGQDQLNCTAAGPHFNPYTTE
;
A
#
# COMPACT_ATOMS: atom_id res chain seq x y z
N MET A 1 35.80 -6.25 -31.78
CA MET A 1 35.96 -5.77 -30.38
C MET A 1 35.16 -4.50 -30.11
N LEU A 2 35.31 -3.42 -30.91
CA LEU A 2 34.62 -2.14 -30.70
C LEU A 2 33.08 -2.23 -30.70
N ILE A 3 32.50 -3.06 -31.57
CA ILE A 3 31.04 -3.31 -31.64
C ILE A 3 30.54 -4.04 -30.37
N PHE A 4 31.35 -4.94 -29.81
CA PHE A 4 31.01 -5.69 -28.60
C PHE A 4 31.06 -4.79 -27.36
N THR A 5 31.99 -3.81 -27.33
CA THR A 5 32.07 -2.80 -26.26
C THR A 5 30.96 -1.76 -26.36
N ILE A 6 30.55 -1.37 -27.58
CA ILE A 6 29.42 -0.45 -27.80
C ILE A 6 28.08 -1.11 -27.44
N ILE A 7 27.90 -2.41 -27.72
CA ILE A 7 26.70 -3.16 -27.29
C ILE A 7 26.63 -3.29 -25.76
N ILE A 8 27.76 -3.53 -25.08
CA ILE A 8 27.81 -3.55 -23.61
C ILE A 8 27.55 -2.15 -23.04
N LEU A 9 28.06 -1.09 -23.66
CA LEU A 9 27.84 0.29 -23.23
C LEU A 9 26.38 0.74 -23.46
N LEU A 10 25.73 0.32 -24.56
CA LEU A 10 24.30 0.56 -24.83
C LEU A 10 23.39 -0.30 -23.92
N PHE A 11 23.81 -1.51 -23.53
CA PHE A 11 23.11 -2.35 -22.54
C PHE A 11 23.22 -1.78 -21.11
N THR A 12 24.26 -1.00 -20.80
CA THR A 12 24.37 -0.32 -19.49
C THR A 12 23.58 0.99 -19.40
N ILE A 13 23.05 1.52 -20.51
CA ILE A 13 22.37 2.83 -20.55
C ILE A 13 20.82 2.72 -20.53
N PHE A 14 20.26 1.52 -20.75
CA PHE A 14 18.81 1.31 -20.64
C PHE A 14 18.51 0.13 -19.73
N ASN A 15 18.23 0.42 -18.46
CA ASN A 15 17.24 -0.25 -17.61
C ASN A 15 17.31 0.32 -16.18
N HIS A 16 17.02 1.62 -16.04
CA HIS A 16 16.38 2.08 -14.80
C HIS A 16 14.87 1.95 -15.02
N ALA A 17 14.37 0.71 -15.08
CA ALA A 17 12.95 0.47 -15.00
C ALA A 17 12.54 0.74 -13.53
N GLN A 18 12.23 1.99 -13.21
CA GLN A 18 11.61 2.34 -11.93
C GLN A 18 10.23 1.69 -11.87
N CYS A 19 10.02 0.84 -10.87
CA CYS A 19 8.77 0.12 -10.69
C CYS A 19 7.73 1.05 -10.05
N ALA A 20 6.73 1.47 -10.83
CA ALA A 20 5.59 2.17 -10.27
C ALA A 20 4.82 1.25 -9.31
N ILE A 21 4.55 1.73 -8.10
CA ILE A 21 3.57 1.09 -7.22
C ILE A 21 2.18 1.41 -7.77
N THR A 22 1.35 0.38 -7.90
CA THR A 22 -0.06 0.53 -8.22
C THR A 22 -0.91 0.16 -7.00
N ALA A 23 -2.04 0.82 -6.84
CA ALA A 23 -3.11 0.43 -5.93
C ALA A 23 -4.46 0.58 -6.63
N SER A 24 -5.49 -0.08 -6.12
CA SER A 24 -6.82 -0.02 -6.68
C SER A 24 -7.87 -0.02 -5.58
N ALA A 25 -8.98 0.67 -5.82
CA ALA A 25 -10.14 0.64 -4.95
C ALA A 25 -11.40 0.40 -5.79
N VAL A 26 -12.28 -0.46 -5.29
CA VAL A 26 -13.65 -0.60 -5.82
C VAL A 26 -14.59 0.00 -4.79
N LEU A 27 -15.35 1.01 -5.20
CA LEU A 27 -16.17 1.81 -4.32
C LEU A 27 -17.65 1.43 -4.45
N TYR A 28 -18.33 1.38 -3.31
CA TYR A 28 -19.75 1.03 -3.18
C TYR A 28 -20.48 2.03 -2.29
N GLY A 29 -21.71 2.37 -2.67
CA GLY A 29 -22.59 3.22 -1.89
C GLY A 29 -23.99 2.64 -1.76
N ASP A 30 -24.64 2.93 -0.63
CA ASP A 30 -26.00 2.46 -0.30
C ASP A 30 -27.11 3.39 -0.79
N ASN A 31 -26.80 4.37 -1.64
CA ASN A 31 -27.80 5.32 -2.12
C ASN A 31 -28.74 4.69 -3.15
N SER A 32 -29.83 5.38 -3.45
CA SER A 32 -30.74 5.04 -4.54
C SER A 32 -30.76 6.19 -5.57
N PRO A 33 -30.32 5.99 -6.83
CA PRO A 33 -29.73 4.75 -7.37
C PRO A 33 -28.37 4.42 -6.72
N LYS A 34 -27.99 3.13 -6.75
CA LYS A 34 -26.73 2.67 -6.15
C LYS A 34 -25.55 3.34 -6.85
N SER A 35 -24.72 4.02 -6.05
CA SER A 35 -23.46 4.58 -6.52
C SER A 35 -22.35 3.52 -6.49
N TYR A 36 -21.49 3.54 -7.50
CA TYR A 36 -20.37 2.61 -7.63
C TYR A 36 -19.21 3.26 -8.38
N GLY A 37 -18.02 2.65 -8.30
CA GLY A 37 -16.91 3.07 -9.13
C GLY A 37 -15.62 2.30 -8.89
N THR A 38 -14.64 2.54 -9.74
CA THR A 38 -13.31 1.95 -9.65
C THR A 38 -12.26 3.03 -9.78
N LEU A 39 -11.25 2.98 -8.91
CA LEU A 39 -10.10 3.87 -8.94
C LEU A 39 -8.80 3.06 -9.00
N THR A 40 -7.83 3.56 -9.76
CA THR A 40 -6.46 3.10 -9.83
C THR A 40 -5.55 4.23 -9.39
N PHE A 41 -4.55 3.91 -8.58
CA PHE A 41 -3.55 4.83 -8.06
C PHE A 41 -2.19 4.33 -8.56
N THR A 42 -1.38 5.20 -9.12
CA THR A 42 -0.03 4.83 -9.59
C THR A 42 0.99 5.83 -9.06
N GLN A 43 2.18 5.34 -8.67
CA GLN A 43 3.27 6.17 -8.18
C GLN A 43 4.61 5.59 -8.60
N ASN A 44 5.37 6.30 -9.43
CA ASN A 44 6.63 5.80 -10.01
C ASN A 44 7.74 5.60 -8.96
N ASP A 45 7.86 6.54 -8.03
CA ASP A 45 8.82 6.51 -6.93
C ASP A 45 8.33 7.39 -5.76
N GLU A 46 9.07 7.38 -4.64
CA GLU A 46 8.72 8.13 -3.42
C GLU A 46 8.60 9.65 -3.61
N ASN A 47 9.22 10.21 -4.64
CA ASN A 47 9.22 11.64 -4.95
C ASN A 47 8.17 12.02 -6.00
N SER A 48 7.64 11.03 -6.71
CA SER A 48 6.59 11.20 -7.71
C SER A 48 5.24 11.42 -7.06
N ALA A 49 4.41 12.25 -7.69
CA ALA A 49 3.00 12.37 -7.32
C ALA A 49 2.27 11.03 -7.56
N VAL A 50 1.25 10.77 -6.76
CA VAL A 50 0.32 9.67 -7.01
C VAL A 50 -0.70 10.12 -8.04
N HIS A 51 -0.79 9.40 -9.15
CA HIS A 51 -1.78 9.60 -10.20
C HIS A 51 -2.99 8.70 -9.96
N ILE A 52 -4.15 9.31 -9.77
CA ILE A 52 -5.43 8.67 -9.51
C ILE A 52 -6.27 8.74 -10.78
N THR A 53 -6.67 7.59 -11.30
CA THR A 53 -7.54 7.48 -12.47
C THR A 53 -8.71 6.56 -12.20
N GLY A 54 -9.83 6.77 -12.89
CA GLY A 54 -10.95 5.83 -12.82
C GLY A 54 -12.29 6.47 -13.15
N THR A 55 -13.36 5.76 -12.80
CA THR A 55 -14.74 6.18 -13.08
C THR A 55 -15.64 5.92 -11.90
N LEU A 56 -16.48 6.90 -11.58
CA LEU A 56 -17.54 6.79 -10.58
C LEU A 56 -18.89 7.11 -11.24
N SER A 57 -19.96 6.51 -10.74
CA SER A 57 -21.31 6.63 -11.29
C SER A 57 -22.38 6.50 -10.23
N GLY A 58 -23.61 6.91 -10.57
CA GLY A 58 -24.74 6.90 -9.63
C GLY A 58 -24.66 8.00 -8.58
N LEU A 59 -23.89 9.06 -8.83
CA LEU A 59 -23.84 10.25 -8.00
C LEU A 59 -24.91 11.25 -8.45
N ASN A 60 -25.17 12.28 -7.64
CA ASN A 60 -26.06 13.36 -8.05
C ASN A 60 -25.52 14.03 -9.32
N ALA A 61 -26.37 14.34 -10.29
CA ALA A 61 -25.95 14.93 -11.55
C ALA A 61 -25.60 16.42 -11.37
N THR A 62 -24.62 16.91 -12.14
CA THR A 62 -24.19 18.32 -12.16
C THR A 62 -23.84 18.90 -10.78
N SER A 63 -23.32 18.06 -9.88
CA SER A 63 -22.98 18.44 -8.51
C SER A 63 -21.52 18.20 -8.18
N SER A 64 -21.07 18.86 -7.11
CA SER A 64 -19.71 18.72 -6.57
C SER A 64 -19.75 17.88 -5.30
N HIS A 65 -18.78 16.99 -5.17
CA HIS A 65 -18.68 16.02 -4.09
C HIS A 65 -17.28 16.05 -3.48
N GLY A 66 -17.18 16.19 -2.15
CA GLY A 66 -15.92 16.05 -1.42
C GLY A 66 -15.33 14.65 -1.59
N PHE A 67 -14.01 14.54 -1.68
CA PHE A 67 -13.30 13.33 -2.02
C PHE A 67 -12.05 13.18 -1.15
N HIS A 68 -12.05 12.17 -0.28
CA HIS A 68 -11.06 12.07 0.79
C HIS A 68 -10.63 10.63 1.04
N VAL A 69 -9.39 10.45 1.52
CA VAL A 69 -8.93 9.20 2.12
C VAL A 69 -9.15 9.25 3.62
N HIS A 70 -9.73 8.19 4.18
CA HIS A 70 -10.08 8.02 5.58
C HIS A 70 -9.23 6.94 6.26
N VAL A 71 -9.05 7.06 7.57
CA VAL A 71 -8.05 6.27 8.32
C VAL A 71 -8.32 4.77 8.31
N ASN A 72 -9.56 4.35 8.56
CA ASN A 72 -9.87 2.95 8.85
C ASN A 72 -10.20 2.20 7.54
N PRO A 73 -9.74 0.95 7.40
CA PRO A 73 -10.16 0.09 6.30
C PRO A 73 -11.62 -0.33 6.49
N VAL A 74 -12.43 -0.15 5.45
CA VAL A 74 -13.74 -0.82 5.34
C VAL A 74 -13.55 -2.21 4.75
N SER A 75 -14.48 -3.13 5.02
CA SER A 75 -14.50 -4.41 4.32
C SER A 75 -14.63 -4.17 2.81
N ASN A 76 -13.83 -4.89 2.02
CA ASN A 76 -13.90 -4.77 0.57
C ASN A 76 -15.31 -5.12 0.07
N GLY A 77 -15.92 -4.26 -0.75
CA GLY A 77 -17.32 -4.44 -1.17
C GLY A 77 -18.38 -3.91 -0.21
N SER A 78 -17.99 -3.33 0.93
CA SER A 78 -18.93 -2.83 1.92
C SER A 78 -19.40 -1.41 1.58
N PRO A 79 -20.70 -1.14 1.60
CA PRO A 79 -21.23 0.21 1.45
C PRO A 79 -21.27 0.99 2.77
N ASN A 80 -20.85 0.39 3.89
CA ASN A 80 -20.80 1.05 5.20
C ASN A 80 -19.62 2.03 5.30
N CYS A 81 -19.77 3.20 4.69
CA CYS A 81 -18.74 4.23 4.66
C CYS A 81 -18.51 4.93 6.01
N THR A 82 -19.40 4.75 6.98
CA THR A 82 -19.23 5.32 8.33
C THR A 82 -18.07 4.67 9.09
N ALA A 83 -17.81 3.38 8.85
CA ALA A 83 -16.71 2.63 9.47
C ALA A 83 -15.32 3.17 9.11
N ALA A 84 -15.19 3.94 8.02
CA ALA A 84 -13.94 4.52 7.56
C ALA A 84 -13.27 5.48 8.58
N GLY A 85 -13.99 5.97 9.60
CA GLY A 85 -13.41 6.86 10.61
C GLY A 85 -13.12 8.28 10.07
N PRO A 86 -12.24 9.09 10.70
CA PRO A 86 -11.93 10.45 10.24
C PRO A 86 -11.07 10.46 8.97
N HIS A 87 -10.84 11.64 8.40
CA HIS A 87 -9.88 11.82 7.31
C HIS A 87 -8.48 11.38 7.74
N PHE A 88 -7.71 10.89 6.78
CA PHE A 88 -6.34 10.45 7.03
C PHE A 88 -5.42 11.64 7.31
N ASN A 89 -5.12 11.84 8.60
CA ASN A 89 -4.38 12.99 9.12
C ASN A 89 -3.25 12.57 10.08
N PRO A 90 -2.13 12.00 9.56
CA PRO A 90 -1.02 11.57 10.39
C PRO A 90 -0.25 12.73 11.05
N TYR A 91 -0.45 13.98 10.62
CA TYR A 91 0.27 15.16 11.11
C TYR A 91 -0.58 16.08 12.00
N ASN A 92 -1.82 15.69 12.30
CA ASN A 92 -2.76 16.48 13.10
C ASN A 92 -2.93 17.92 12.61
N THR A 93 -3.01 18.10 11.30
CA THR A 93 -3.28 19.39 10.65
C THR A 93 -4.78 19.67 10.62
N LEU A 94 -5.16 20.91 10.28
CA LEU A 94 -6.54 21.22 9.95
C LEU A 94 -6.87 20.75 8.53
N HIS A 95 -8.15 20.48 8.28
CA HIS A 95 -8.66 20.24 6.93
C HIS A 95 -8.34 21.42 6.00
N GLY A 96 -8.02 21.13 4.74
CA GLY A 96 -7.71 22.17 3.77
C GLY A 96 -7.91 21.73 2.32
N PRO A 97 -7.80 22.66 1.36
CA PRO A 97 -7.96 22.32 -0.06
C PRO A 97 -6.79 21.45 -0.53
N ARG A 98 -7.00 20.60 -1.55
CA ARG A 98 -5.95 19.77 -2.16
C ARG A 98 -4.72 20.58 -2.59
N THR A 99 -4.87 21.85 -2.97
CA THR A 99 -3.74 22.71 -3.37
C THR A 99 -2.87 23.19 -2.20
N ALA A 100 -3.29 22.98 -0.95
CA ALA A 100 -2.51 23.34 0.22
C ALA A 100 -1.31 22.39 0.42
N ASN A 101 -0.30 22.87 1.15
CA ASN A 101 0.86 22.06 1.51
C ASN A 101 0.55 21.11 2.69
N ILE A 102 1.50 20.23 3.00
CA ILE A 102 1.34 19.19 4.03
C ILE A 102 1.00 19.70 5.45
N MET A 103 1.29 20.97 5.75
CA MET A 103 1.00 21.57 7.05
C MET A 103 -0.40 22.19 7.14
N ASN A 104 -1.09 22.35 6.01
CA ASN A 104 -2.34 23.11 5.87
C ASN A 104 -3.48 22.31 5.23
N ARG A 105 -3.37 20.99 5.20
CA ARG A 105 -4.44 20.04 4.86
C ARG A 105 -4.15 18.70 5.51
N HIS A 106 -5.15 17.85 5.66
CA HIS A 106 -4.87 16.45 5.93
C HIS A 106 -4.16 15.82 4.72
N VAL A 107 -3.47 14.70 4.97
CA VAL A 107 -2.87 13.91 3.87
C VAL A 107 -3.96 13.43 2.92
N GLY A 108 -5.07 12.95 3.48
CA GLY A 108 -6.20 12.40 2.74
C GLY A 108 -7.11 13.42 2.04
N ASP A 109 -6.88 14.74 2.13
CA ASP A 109 -7.76 15.73 1.52
C ASP A 109 -7.50 15.86 0.01
N LEU A 110 -8.35 15.27 -0.84
CA LEU A 110 -8.22 15.27 -2.31
C LEU A 110 -9.16 16.27 -3.01
N GLY A 111 -9.91 17.06 -2.23
CA GLY A 111 -10.76 18.14 -2.72
C GLY A 111 -12.08 17.64 -3.28
N ASN A 112 -12.48 18.14 -4.45
CA ASN A 112 -13.81 17.93 -5.00
C ASN A 112 -13.79 17.19 -6.35
N LEU A 113 -14.78 16.33 -6.55
CA LEU A 113 -15.15 15.74 -7.83
C LEU A 113 -16.40 16.44 -8.37
N THR A 114 -16.50 16.64 -9.68
CA THR A 114 -17.69 17.22 -10.32
C THR A 114 -18.30 16.20 -11.27
N THR A 115 -19.60 15.95 -11.10
CA THR A 115 -20.36 15.01 -11.93
C THR A 115 -20.89 15.67 -13.19
N ASP A 116 -21.01 14.89 -14.26
CA ASP A 116 -21.70 15.29 -15.47
C ASP A 116 -23.24 15.23 -15.31
N ALA A 117 -23.97 15.48 -16.40
CA ALA A 117 -25.43 15.43 -16.44
C ALA A 117 -26.03 14.04 -16.15
N ASN A 118 -25.22 12.98 -16.21
CA ASN A 118 -25.62 11.61 -15.94
C ASN A 118 -25.18 11.13 -14.54
N GLY A 119 -24.59 12.01 -13.71
CA GLY A 119 -24.09 11.63 -12.39
C GLY A 119 -22.81 10.79 -12.45
N MET A 120 -22.03 10.90 -13.53
CA MET A 120 -20.76 10.21 -13.70
C MET A 120 -19.57 11.15 -13.52
N VAL A 121 -18.45 10.58 -13.08
CA VAL A 121 -17.16 11.28 -12.94
C VAL A 121 -16.08 10.42 -13.58
N LYS A 122 -15.31 10.99 -14.52
CA LYS A 122 -13.99 10.47 -14.88
C LYS A 122 -12.96 11.11 -13.96
N VAL A 123 -12.34 10.31 -13.11
CA VAL A 123 -11.30 10.76 -12.18
C VAL A 123 -9.96 10.76 -12.91
N ASP A 124 -9.25 11.87 -12.84
CA ASP A 124 -7.89 12.07 -13.33
C ASP A 124 -7.23 13.15 -12.46
N ILE A 125 -6.53 12.73 -11.41
CA ILE A 125 -6.00 13.61 -10.36
C ILE A 125 -4.55 13.23 -10.08
N ASN A 126 -3.66 14.22 -10.01
CA ASN A 126 -2.33 14.05 -9.45
C ASN A 126 -2.25 14.69 -8.07
N ASP A 127 -1.77 13.96 -7.07
CA ASP A 127 -1.55 14.47 -5.72
C ASP A 127 -0.12 14.16 -5.25
N SER A 128 0.61 15.20 -4.84
CA SER A 128 2.02 15.09 -4.44
C SER A 128 2.22 14.82 -2.95
N ILE A 129 1.14 14.72 -2.18
CA ILE A 129 1.17 14.56 -0.72
C ILE A 129 0.91 13.10 -0.33
N ILE A 130 -0.14 12.48 -0.87
CA ILE A 130 -0.41 11.05 -0.65
C ILE A 130 0.70 10.21 -1.25
N GLN A 131 0.88 9.01 -0.71
CA GLN A 131 1.92 8.07 -1.13
C GLN A 131 1.36 6.64 -1.17
N LEU A 132 2.03 5.75 -1.89
CA LEU A 132 1.68 4.34 -1.98
C LEU A 132 2.77 3.50 -1.30
N GLY A 133 2.64 3.25 0.00
CA GLY A 133 3.52 2.33 0.74
C GLY A 133 4.92 2.85 1.10
N TYR A 134 5.36 4.00 0.58
CA TYR A 134 6.70 4.54 0.84
C TYR A 134 6.88 5.10 2.25
N ASN A 135 5.85 5.71 2.82
CA ASN A 135 5.98 6.43 4.08
C ASN A 135 4.69 6.48 4.88
N ASN A 136 4.73 7.17 6.02
CA ASN A 136 3.56 7.37 6.89
C ASN A 136 2.40 8.16 6.24
N ARG A 137 2.55 8.65 5.00
CA ARG A 137 1.48 9.22 4.14
C ARG A 137 0.84 8.17 3.23
N SER A 138 1.17 6.88 3.43
CA SER A 138 0.61 5.78 2.65
C SER A 138 -0.91 5.72 2.77
N ILE A 139 -1.58 5.69 1.62
CA ILE A 139 -3.03 5.50 1.51
C ILE A 139 -3.45 4.04 1.25
N VAL A 140 -2.49 3.11 1.15
CA VAL A 140 -2.78 1.67 1.09
C VAL A 140 -3.39 1.21 2.41
N ASP A 141 -4.36 0.30 2.35
CA ASP A 141 -5.18 -0.20 3.46
C ASP A 141 -5.99 0.88 4.17
N ARG A 142 -6.33 1.93 3.42
CA ARG A 142 -7.22 3.00 3.84
C ARG A 142 -8.46 3.04 2.97
N THR A 143 -9.46 3.79 3.39
CA THR A 143 -10.70 3.88 2.65
C THR A 143 -10.74 5.18 1.87
N ILE A 144 -10.92 5.11 0.55
CA ILE A 144 -11.29 6.29 -0.23
C ILE A 144 -12.80 6.51 -0.11
N VAL A 145 -13.23 7.75 0.07
CA VAL A 145 -14.61 8.15 0.33
C VAL A 145 -15.00 9.33 -0.55
N VAL A 146 -16.21 9.27 -1.10
CA VAL A 146 -16.91 10.39 -1.73
C VAL A 146 -18.05 10.82 -0.81
N HIS A 147 -18.18 12.13 -0.64
CA HIS A 147 -19.19 12.77 0.19
C HIS A 147 -20.37 13.31 -0.61
N LEU A 148 -21.49 13.54 0.05
CA LEU A 148 -22.73 14.00 -0.55
C LEU A 148 -22.63 15.43 -1.08
N LEU A 149 -21.97 16.30 -0.32
CA LEU A 149 -21.89 17.72 -0.61
C LEU A 149 -20.48 18.10 -1.07
N ARG A 150 -20.39 19.32 -1.61
CA ARG A 150 -19.13 19.98 -1.95
C ARG A 150 -18.32 20.20 -0.67
N ASP A 151 -17.05 19.85 -0.74
CA ASP A 151 -16.04 20.22 0.24
C ASP A 151 -15.68 21.73 0.08
N ASP A 152 -15.75 22.47 1.18
CA ASP A 152 -15.45 23.90 1.28
C ASP A 152 -13.94 24.23 1.45
N GLY A 153 -13.09 23.22 1.55
CA GLY A 153 -11.64 23.34 1.70
C GLY A 153 -11.22 23.94 3.03
N GLY A 154 -12.02 23.83 4.09
CA GLY A 154 -11.75 24.46 5.38
C GLY A 154 -12.10 25.95 5.45
N MET A 155 -12.75 26.50 4.41
CA MET A 155 -12.98 27.95 4.27
C MET A 155 -14.44 28.37 4.41
N GLY A 156 -15.38 27.43 4.64
CA GLY A 156 -16.82 27.72 4.65
C GLY A 156 -17.35 28.38 5.92
N GLY A 157 -16.56 28.43 7.00
CA GLY A 157 -16.98 29.03 8.28
C GLY A 157 -17.97 28.19 9.09
N PHE A 158 -18.16 26.92 8.72
CA PHE A 158 -18.96 25.96 9.50
C PHE A 158 -18.13 25.30 10.59
N SER A 159 -18.79 24.75 11.61
CA SER A 159 -18.12 24.11 12.75
C SER A 159 -17.24 22.92 12.34
N ASP A 160 -17.57 22.26 11.23
CA ASP A 160 -16.85 21.10 10.69
C ASP A 160 -16.04 21.40 9.42
N SER A 161 -15.96 22.66 8.97
CA SER A 161 -15.09 23.04 7.83
C SER A 161 -13.65 22.60 8.07
N ASN A 162 -13.12 22.85 9.27
CA ASN A 162 -11.73 22.52 9.64
C ASN A 162 -11.48 21.04 9.93
N THR A 163 -12.51 20.17 9.90
CA THR A 163 -12.37 18.73 10.19
C THR A 163 -12.78 17.85 9.02
N THR A 164 -13.77 18.25 8.23
CA THR A 164 -14.35 17.44 7.13
C THR A 164 -14.62 18.25 5.87
N GLY A 165 -14.31 19.55 5.87
CA GLY A 165 -14.65 20.45 4.77
C GLY A 165 -16.16 20.71 4.63
N ASN A 166 -16.96 20.40 5.67
CA ASN A 166 -18.42 20.44 5.63
C ASN A 166 -19.02 19.68 4.42
N ALA A 167 -18.37 18.58 4.00
CA ALA A 167 -18.78 17.81 2.82
C ALA A 167 -20.02 16.92 3.07
N GLY A 168 -20.53 16.87 4.32
CA GLY A 168 -21.73 16.12 4.67
C GLY A 168 -21.54 14.59 4.65
N ALA A 169 -22.64 13.87 4.41
CA ALA A 169 -22.71 12.41 4.50
C ALA A 169 -21.73 11.70 3.55
N ARG A 170 -21.25 10.52 3.93
CA ARG A 170 -20.40 9.66 3.10
C ARG A 170 -21.27 8.75 2.26
N ILE A 171 -21.14 8.82 0.94
CA ILE A 171 -22.11 8.22 0.03
C ILE A 171 -21.52 7.15 -0.87
N LEU A 172 -20.19 7.03 -0.95
CA LEU A 172 -19.52 6.03 -1.77
C LEU A 172 -18.12 5.79 -1.19
N CYS A 173 -17.72 4.55 -0.97
CA CYS A 173 -16.41 4.26 -0.37
C CYS A 173 -15.83 2.92 -0.80
N GLY A 174 -14.51 2.80 -0.73
CA GLY A 174 -13.80 1.56 -1.08
C GLY A 174 -12.45 1.45 -0.40
N LEU A 175 -12.05 0.22 -0.07
CA LEU A 175 -10.71 -0.07 0.45
C LEU A 175 -9.67 0.08 -0.68
N ILE A 176 -8.60 0.84 -0.42
CA ILE A 176 -7.46 0.98 -1.32
C ILE A 176 -6.50 -0.17 -1.06
N LEU A 177 -6.41 -1.08 -2.01
CA LEU A 177 -5.54 -2.25 -1.95
C LEU A 177 -4.36 -2.05 -2.89
N LYS A 178 -3.14 -2.35 -2.41
CA LYS A 178 -1.96 -2.36 -3.28
C LYS A 178 -2.15 -3.43 -4.36
N SER A 179 -2.04 -3.04 -5.61
CA SER A 179 -2.03 -3.92 -6.77
C SER A 179 -0.59 -3.96 -7.28
N SER A 180 0.02 -5.15 -7.29
CA SER A 180 1.19 -5.34 -8.14
C SER A 180 0.74 -5.14 -9.58
N ALA A 181 1.24 -4.14 -10.33
CA ALA A 181 1.13 -4.02 -11.80
C ALA A 181 1.99 -2.87 -12.36
N PHE A 182 2.56 -3.10 -13.56
CA PHE A 182 3.36 -2.15 -14.36
C PHE A 182 2.59 -1.70 -15.61
N ASP A 183 2.85 -0.47 -16.04
CA ASP A 183 2.27 0.22 -17.21
C ASP A 183 3.16 0.05 -18.46
N ILE A 184 2.61 -0.30 -19.62
CA ILE A 184 3.36 -0.36 -20.89
C ILE A 184 2.70 0.56 -21.91
N LYS A 185 3.40 1.62 -22.33
CA LYS A 185 3.13 2.27 -23.62
C LYS A 185 3.82 1.45 -24.72
N PRO A 186 3.08 0.84 -25.67
CA PRO A 186 3.70 0.09 -26.74
C PRO A 186 4.33 1.09 -27.73
N THR A 187 5.65 1.17 -27.75
CA THR A 187 6.35 1.75 -28.89
C THR A 187 6.58 0.62 -29.89
N ILE A 188 5.81 0.66 -30.97
CA ILE A 188 5.89 -0.25 -32.12
C ILE A 188 7.31 -0.23 -32.67
N LEU A 189 8.10 -1.30 -32.52
CA LEU A 189 9.02 -1.76 -33.56
C LEU A 189 9.59 -3.15 -33.26
N TYR A 190 9.72 -3.95 -34.33
CA TYR A 190 10.42 -5.23 -34.49
C TYR A 190 9.62 -6.51 -34.21
N THR A 191 8.97 -7.00 -35.27
CA THR A 191 8.83 -8.43 -35.53
C THR A 191 9.85 -8.87 -36.59
N MET A 192 10.21 -10.15 -36.51
CA MET A 192 11.17 -10.91 -37.33
C MET A 192 12.61 -10.89 -36.78
N PHE A 193 12.91 -11.67 -35.75
CA PHE A 193 14.03 -12.63 -35.78
C PHE A 193 13.94 -13.65 -34.62
N THR A 194 13.62 -14.88 -35.01
CA THR A 194 14.11 -16.17 -34.48
C THR A 194 13.83 -16.61 -33.04
N PHE A 195 12.92 -17.58 -33.00
CA PHE A 195 12.44 -18.52 -31.97
C PHE A 195 13.51 -19.27 -31.14
N THR A 196 14.82 -19.06 -31.38
CA THR A 196 15.92 -19.78 -30.71
C THR A 196 16.49 -19.03 -29.50
N ILE A 197 16.27 -17.72 -29.38
CA ILE A 197 16.68 -16.93 -28.20
C ILE A 197 15.68 -17.07 -27.04
N ALA A 198 14.43 -17.43 -27.32
CA ALA A 198 13.36 -17.55 -26.32
C ALA A 198 13.63 -18.65 -25.27
N ILE A 199 14.23 -19.78 -25.68
CA ILE A 199 14.50 -20.92 -24.77
C ILE A 199 15.72 -20.64 -23.87
N LEU A 200 16.69 -19.86 -24.35
CA LEU A 200 17.84 -19.41 -23.53
C LEU A 200 17.47 -18.24 -22.60
N PHE A 201 16.48 -17.43 -22.98
CA PHE A 201 15.87 -16.43 -22.07
C PHE A 201 15.04 -17.10 -20.96
N PHE A 202 14.32 -18.19 -21.25
CA PHE A 202 13.43 -18.85 -20.29
C PHE A 202 14.16 -19.50 -19.10
N THR A 203 15.43 -19.91 -19.25
CA THR A 203 16.23 -20.47 -18.16
C THR A 203 17.04 -19.43 -17.36
N ILE A 204 17.11 -18.18 -17.83
CA ILE A 204 17.81 -17.06 -17.14
C ILE A 204 16.81 -16.10 -16.46
N PHE A 205 15.49 -16.27 -16.67
CA PHE A 205 14.45 -15.69 -15.80
C PHE A 205 14.41 -16.40 -14.44
N ASN A 206 15.54 -16.41 -13.74
CA ASN A 206 15.58 -16.64 -12.31
C ASN A 206 14.64 -15.65 -11.63
N HIS A 207 13.77 -16.22 -10.80
CA HIS A 207 12.80 -15.56 -9.94
C HIS A 207 13.33 -14.25 -9.38
N ALA A 208 12.89 -13.17 -10.00
CA ALA A 208 13.16 -11.86 -9.48
C ALA A 208 11.96 -11.41 -8.69
N GLN A 209 12.03 -11.68 -7.39
CA GLN A 209 11.00 -11.30 -6.45
C GLN A 209 11.12 -9.81 -6.14
N CYS A 210 9.99 -9.18 -5.83
CA CYS A 210 9.81 -7.78 -5.51
C CYS A 210 10.35 -7.47 -4.10
N THR A 211 11.65 -7.62 -3.89
CA THR A 211 12.24 -7.39 -2.56
C THR A 211 12.20 -5.90 -2.21
N ILE A 212 11.32 -5.55 -1.27
CA ILE A 212 11.34 -4.24 -0.61
C ILE A 212 12.51 -4.23 0.34
N THR A 213 13.30 -3.16 0.27
CA THR A 213 14.44 -2.97 1.17
C THR A 213 14.29 -1.66 1.93
N ALA A 214 14.62 -1.66 3.21
CA ALA A 214 14.74 -0.47 4.03
C ALA A 214 16.08 -0.49 4.78
N SER A 215 16.53 0.66 5.26
CA SER A 215 17.72 0.76 6.09
C SER A 215 17.52 1.70 7.26
N ALA A 216 18.31 1.49 8.32
CA ALA A 216 18.43 2.41 9.44
C ALA A 216 19.91 2.56 9.80
N VAL A 217 20.33 3.80 10.01
CA VAL A 217 21.63 4.11 10.64
C VAL A 217 21.33 4.54 12.06
N LEU A 218 21.90 3.84 13.03
CA LEU A 218 21.58 4.04 14.44
C LEU A 218 22.73 4.75 15.17
N TYR A 219 22.37 5.68 16.05
CA TYR A 219 23.28 6.51 16.84
C TYR A 219 22.94 6.44 18.33
N GLY A 220 23.96 6.52 19.19
CA GLY A 220 23.81 6.42 20.64
C GLY A 220 23.29 7.70 21.28
N ASP A 221 22.39 7.58 22.25
CA ASP A 221 21.76 8.74 22.92
C ASP A 221 22.76 9.54 23.78
N HIS A 222 23.74 8.85 24.38
CA HIS A 222 24.64 9.47 25.37
C HIS A 222 26.13 9.09 25.23
N SER A 223 26.52 8.34 24.20
CA SER A 223 27.94 8.10 23.88
C SER A 223 28.16 8.14 22.37
N SER A 224 29.21 8.85 21.93
CA SER A 224 29.59 8.92 20.52
C SER A 224 30.17 7.61 19.96
N SER A 225 30.34 6.58 20.81
CA SER A 225 30.90 5.29 20.40
C SER A 225 29.85 4.27 19.97
N SER A 226 28.61 4.35 20.45
CA SER A 226 27.57 3.38 20.09
C SER A 226 26.95 3.76 18.74
N HIS A 227 27.03 2.85 17.77
CA HIS A 227 26.54 3.09 16.41
C HIS A 227 26.22 1.77 15.71
N GLY A 228 25.50 1.84 14.60
CA GLY A 228 25.30 0.67 13.77
C GLY A 228 24.49 0.94 12.52
N THR A 229 24.39 -0.08 11.68
CA THR A 229 23.54 -0.05 10.49
C THR A 229 22.72 -1.32 10.43
N LEU A 230 21.46 -1.16 10.04
CA LEU A 230 20.54 -2.27 9.81
C LEU A 230 19.95 -2.15 8.42
N THR A 231 19.79 -3.29 7.76
CA THR A 231 19.06 -3.47 6.51
C THR A 231 17.89 -4.41 6.75
N PHE A 232 16.73 -4.01 6.26
CA PHE A 232 15.49 -4.75 6.32
C PHE A 232 15.14 -5.18 4.90
N THR A 233 14.78 -6.43 4.69
CA THR A 233 14.40 -6.95 3.37
C THR A 233 13.13 -7.78 3.46
N GLN A 234 12.23 -7.63 2.49
CA GLN A 234 10.98 -8.37 2.44
C GLN A 234 10.59 -8.67 0.99
N ASN A 235 10.49 -9.94 0.62
CA ASN A 235 10.27 -10.37 -0.76
C ASN A 235 8.85 -10.09 -1.27
N ASP A 236 7.84 -10.22 -0.41
CA ASP A 236 6.44 -9.95 -0.68
C ASP A 236 5.66 -9.73 0.64
N GLU A 237 4.38 -9.37 0.55
CA GLU A 237 3.50 -9.10 1.71
C GLU A 237 3.35 -10.28 2.69
N ASN A 238 3.57 -11.52 2.23
CA ASN A 238 3.41 -12.74 3.01
C ASN A 238 4.75 -13.24 3.58
N SER A 239 5.86 -12.71 3.08
CA SER A 239 7.21 -13.03 3.52
C SER A 239 7.54 -12.33 4.83
N ALA A 240 8.32 -12.99 5.68
CA ALA A 240 8.90 -12.38 6.86
C ALA A 240 9.88 -11.27 6.46
N VAL A 241 10.00 -10.24 7.29
CA VAL A 241 11.03 -9.22 7.14
C VAL A 241 12.32 -9.75 7.74
N HIS A 242 13.37 -9.78 6.93
CA HIS A 242 14.71 -10.17 7.35
C HIS A 242 15.52 -8.92 7.70
N ILE A 243 15.98 -8.85 8.96
CA ILE A 243 16.78 -7.77 9.51
C ILE A 243 18.23 -8.25 9.63
N THR A 244 19.14 -7.54 8.97
CA THR A 244 20.57 -7.84 8.99
C THR A 244 21.38 -6.58 9.28
N GLY A 245 22.57 -6.71 9.87
CA GLY A 245 23.48 -5.59 10.05
C GLY A 245 24.40 -5.75 11.25
N THR A 246 25.05 -4.66 11.64
CA THR A 246 26.01 -4.66 12.74
C THR A 246 25.78 -3.45 13.65
N LEU A 247 25.77 -3.70 14.95
CA LEU A 247 25.72 -2.69 16.01
C LEU A 247 26.96 -2.84 16.88
N SER A 248 27.57 -1.73 17.29
CA SER A 248 28.81 -1.72 18.09
C SER A 248 28.75 -0.67 19.19
N GLY A 249 29.65 -0.79 20.16
CA GLY A 249 29.75 0.13 21.30
C GLY A 249 28.62 -0.06 22.32
N LEU A 250 28.06 -1.27 22.40
CA LEU A 250 27.11 -1.67 23.43
C LEU A 250 27.85 -2.29 24.63
N ASN A 251 27.16 -2.52 25.74
CA ASN A 251 27.75 -3.24 26.86
C ASN A 251 28.16 -4.65 26.41
N ALA A 252 29.33 -5.13 26.84
CA ALA A 252 29.83 -6.45 26.42
C ALA A 252 29.08 -7.58 27.12
N THR A 253 28.87 -8.70 26.42
CA THR A 253 28.23 -9.92 26.96
C THR A 253 26.87 -9.68 27.64
N SER A 254 26.09 -8.73 27.12
CA SER A 254 24.78 -8.35 27.68
C SER A 254 23.65 -8.49 26.67
N SER A 255 22.43 -8.59 27.21
CA SER A 255 21.20 -8.66 26.42
C SER A 255 20.50 -7.30 26.43
N HIS A 256 20.00 -6.90 25.27
CA HIS A 256 19.39 -5.59 25.03
C HIS A 256 18.04 -5.76 24.33
N GLY A 257 16.98 -5.17 24.86
CA GLY A 257 15.68 -5.11 24.20
C GLY A 257 15.77 -4.38 22.86
N PHE A 258 15.00 -4.83 21.87
CA PHE A 258 15.10 -4.37 20.50
C PHE A 258 13.71 -4.18 19.88
N HIS A 259 13.35 -2.93 19.59
CA HIS A 259 11.97 -2.58 19.30
C HIS A 259 11.84 -1.53 18.19
N VAL A 260 10.74 -1.59 17.45
CA VAL A 260 10.29 -0.49 16.59
C VAL A 260 9.32 0.40 17.38
N HIS A 261 9.57 1.71 17.34
CA HIS A 261 8.82 2.75 18.04
C HIS A 261 8.01 3.62 17.07
N VAL A 262 6.93 4.23 17.55
CA VAL A 262 5.92 4.87 16.71
C VAL A 262 6.45 6.06 15.91
N ASN A 263 7.19 6.96 16.57
CA ASN A 263 7.55 8.26 15.99
C ASN A 263 8.90 8.20 15.28
N PRO A 264 9.05 8.86 14.11
CA PRO A 264 10.34 9.03 13.47
C PRO A 264 11.23 9.96 14.29
N VAL A 265 12.50 9.58 14.47
CA VAL A 265 13.57 10.50 14.87
C VAL A 265 14.21 11.11 13.64
N SER A 266 14.80 12.31 13.78
CA SER A 266 15.61 12.87 12.70
C SER A 266 16.83 11.98 12.43
N ASP A 267 17.25 11.89 11.18
CA ASP A 267 18.46 11.16 10.81
C ASP A 267 19.70 11.69 11.52
N GLY A 268 20.52 10.80 12.06
CA GLY A 268 21.69 11.20 12.81
C GLY A 268 21.39 11.74 14.20
N SER A 269 20.12 11.78 14.63
CA SER A 269 19.75 12.27 15.95
C SER A 269 20.04 11.22 17.02
N PRO A 270 20.79 11.57 18.08
CA PRO A 270 20.95 10.69 19.24
C PRO A 270 19.68 10.66 20.13
N ASN A 271 18.72 11.57 19.96
CA ASN A 271 17.56 11.69 20.86
C ASN A 271 16.54 10.55 20.67
N CYS A 272 16.80 9.41 21.30
CA CYS A 272 15.96 8.22 21.22
C CYS A 272 14.66 8.36 22.00
N THR A 273 14.58 9.33 22.91
CA THR A 273 13.36 9.62 23.67
C THR A 273 12.21 10.11 22.77
N ALA A 274 12.54 10.84 21.69
CA ALA A 274 11.55 11.34 20.72
C ALA A 274 10.76 10.23 19.98
N ALA A 275 11.28 9.00 19.95
CA ALA A 275 10.67 7.86 19.27
C ALA A 275 9.27 7.46 19.81
N GLY A 276 8.87 7.91 21.00
CA GLY A 276 7.55 7.58 21.58
C GLY A 276 7.44 6.13 22.06
N PRO A 277 6.23 5.55 22.21
CA PRO A 277 6.04 4.17 22.66
C PRO A 277 6.39 3.13 21.57
N HIS A 278 6.36 1.84 21.92
CA HIS A 278 6.49 0.75 20.94
C HIS A 278 5.38 0.86 19.88
N PHE A 279 5.69 0.41 18.67
CA PHE A 279 4.73 0.41 17.57
C PHE A 279 3.63 -0.64 17.79
N ASN A 280 2.46 -0.15 18.22
CA ASN A 280 1.31 -0.97 18.61
C ASN A 280 0.00 -0.51 17.95
N PRO A 281 -0.20 -0.77 16.64
CA PRO A 281 -1.40 -0.34 15.93
C PRO A 281 -2.66 -1.11 16.34
N TYR A 282 -2.54 -2.23 17.07
CA TYR A 282 -3.66 -3.08 17.47
C TYR A 282 -4.00 -3.01 18.97
N ASN A 283 -3.32 -2.12 19.72
CA ASN A 283 -3.53 -1.92 21.15
C ASN A 283 -3.45 -3.24 21.97
N THR A 284 -2.47 -4.08 21.67
CA THR A 284 -2.18 -5.31 22.42
C THR A 284 -1.27 -5.00 23.62
N LEU A 285 -1.11 -5.98 24.51
CA LEU A 285 -0.01 -5.95 25.48
C LEU A 285 1.32 -6.26 24.79
N HIS A 286 2.42 -5.85 25.42
CA HIS A 286 3.77 -6.27 25.03
C HIS A 286 3.93 -7.79 25.15
N GLY A 287 4.72 -8.40 24.27
CA GLY A 287 4.98 -9.84 24.28
C GLY A 287 6.27 -10.23 23.55
N PRO A 288 6.70 -11.50 23.66
CA PRO A 288 7.91 -11.97 23.01
C PRO A 288 7.72 -12.05 21.49
N PRO A 289 8.78 -12.01 20.66
CA PRO A 289 8.67 -12.03 19.20
C PRO A 289 8.00 -13.31 18.63
N THR A 290 7.92 -14.38 19.41
CA THR A 290 7.22 -15.61 19.05
C THR A 290 5.70 -15.54 19.26
N ALA A 291 5.19 -14.52 19.95
CA ALA A 291 3.76 -14.33 20.16
C ALA A 291 3.04 -13.89 18.88
N SER A 292 1.76 -14.24 18.80
CA SER A 292 0.89 -13.87 17.68
C SER A 292 0.60 -12.37 17.67
N ILE A 293 0.01 -11.89 16.56
CA ILE A 293 -0.33 -10.48 16.36
C ILE A 293 -1.32 -9.91 17.38
N THR A 294 -2.04 -10.78 18.09
CA THR A 294 -3.00 -10.41 19.14
C THR A 294 -2.38 -10.38 20.53
N SER A 295 -1.09 -10.71 20.66
CA SER A 295 -0.43 -10.97 21.94
C SER A 295 0.99 -10.40 22.02
N ARG A 296 1.34 -9.48 21.14
CA ARG A 296 2.52 -8.60 21.21
C ARG A 296 2.29 -7.34 20.41
N HIS A 297 3.02 -6.28 20.69
CA HIS A 297 3.06 -5.14 19.77
C HIS A 297 3.68 -5.57 18.44
N VAL A 298 3.33 -4.86 17.37
CA VAL A 298 3.93 -5.09 16.05
C VAL A 298 5.44 -4.85 16.09
N GLY A 299 5.88 -3.85 16.86
CA GLY A 299 7.30 -3.49 16.98
C GLY A 299 8.13 -4.34 17.94
N ASP A 300 7.59 -5.39 18.55
CA ASP A 300 8.31 -6.18 19.58
C ASP A 300 9.23 -7.24 18.92
N LEU A 301 10.53 -6.94 18.77
CA LEU A 301 11.50 -7.84 18.10
C LEU A 301 12.35 -8.67 19.07
N GLY A 302 12.16 -8.51 20.38
CA GLY A 302 12.81 -9.28 21.43
C GLY A 302 14.16 -8.72 21.85
N ASN A 303 15.19 -9.55 21.87
CA ASN A 303 16.50 -9.22 22.44
C ASN A 303 17.65 -9.42 21.46
N LEU A 304 18.65 -8.54 21.54
CA LEU A 304 19.96 -8.71 20.94
C LEU A 304 20.98 -9.06 22.02
N THR A 305 21.95 -9.93 21.71
CA THR A 305 23.04 -10.29 22.63
C THR A 305 24.38 -9.86 22.05
N THR A 306 25.14 -9.10 22.82
CA THR A 306 26.47 -8.60 22.45
C THR A 306 27.55 -9.63 22.75
N ASP A 307 28.60 -9.61 21.93
CA ASP A 307 29.83 -10.35 22.20
C ASP A 307 30.72 -9.64 23.25
N ALA A 308 31.90 -10.20 23.50
CA ALA A 308 32.88 -9.64 24.44
C ALA A 308 33.45 -8.28 24.02
N SER A 309 33.25 -7.85 22.77
CA SER A 309 33.62 -6.53 22.27
C SER A 309 32.49 -5.50 22.34
N GLY A 310 31.30 -5.90 22.79
CA GLY A 310 30.12 -5.02 22.77
C GLY A 310 29.53 -4.86 21.36
N THR A 311 29.73 -5.85 20.49
CA THR A 311 29.24 -5.86 19.10
C THR A 311 28.15 -6.92 18.94
N VAL A 312 27.19 -6.64 18.04
CA VAL A 312 26.14 -7.56 17.62
C VAL A 312 26.13 -7.64 16.10
N ASN A 313 26.23 -8.85 15.55
CA ASN A 313 25.84 -9.11 14.16
C ASN A 313 24.37 -9.53 14.15
N VAL A 314 23.51 -8.60 13.75
CA VAL A 314 22.07 -8.81 13.69
C VAL A 314 21.74 -9.66 12.47
N ASN A 315 21.00 -10.74 12.70
CA ASN A 315 20.47 -11.62 11.66
C ASN A 315 19.20 -12.28 12.22
N ILE A 316 18.07 -11.57 12.13
CA ILE A 316 16.78 -12.03 12.67
C ILE A 316 15.69 -11.89 11.62
N GLN A 317 14.61 -12.66 11.77
CA GLN A 317 13.43 -12.56 10.93
C GLN A 317 12.20 -12.35 11.80
N ASP A 318 11.29 -11.52 11.32
CA ASP A 318 10.00 -11.29 11.97
C ASP A 318 8.87 -11.37 10.95
N SER A 319 7.83 -12.16 11.27
CA SER A 319 6.69 -12.40 10.38
C SER A 319 5.54 -11.40 10.55
N ILE A 320 5.63 -10.49 11.52
CA ILE A 320 4.57 -9.54 11.86
C ILE A 320 4.84 -8.18 11.25
N ILE A 321 6.04 -7.64 11.43
CA ILE A 321 6.43 -6.38 10.81
C ILE A 321 6.36 -6.50 9.28
N GLN A 322 6.17 -5.36 8.62
CA GLN A 322 6.03 -5.27 7.17
C GLN A 322 6.81 -4.05 6.67
N LEU A 323 7.19 -4.06 5.39
CA LEU A 323 7.81 -2.92 4.72
C LEU A 323 6.83 -2.34 3.69
N GLY A 324 6.06 -1.34 4.10
CA GLY A 324 5.20 -0.57 3.19
C GLY A 324 3.95 -1.29 2.64
N TYR A 325 3.68 -2.53 3.06
CA TYR A 325 2.52 -3.28 2.57
C TYR A 325 1.21 -2.93 3.27
N ASN A 326 1.23 -2.72 4.59
CA ASN A 326 0.00 -2.51 5.37
C ASN A 326 0.24 -1.66 6.62
N ASN A 327 -0.78 -1.58 7.48
CA ASN A 327 -0.71 -0.84 8.74
C ASN A 327 0.30 -1.39 9.77
N ARG A 328 1.00 -2.49 9.49
CA ARG A 328 2.17 -3.01 10.22
C ARG A 328 3.51 -2.50 9.66
N SER A 329 3.47 -1.56 8.71
CA SER A 329 4.69 -1.00 8.13
C SER A 329 5.57 -0.32 9.18
N ILE A 330 6.85 -0.68 9.17
CA ILE A 330 7.88 -0.09 10.03
C ILE A 330 8.70 1.00 9.33
N VAL A 331 8.40 1.30 8.06
CA VAL A 331 9.02 2.43 7.35
C VAL A 331 8.55 3.75 7.97
N ASP A 332 9.47 4.70 8.12
CA ASP A 332 9.37 5.97 8.88
C ASP A 332 9.03 5.81 10.34
N ARG A 333 9.48 4.70 10.91
CA ARG A 333 9.48 4.47 12.34
C ARG A 333 10.90 4.39 12.84
N THR A 334 11.06 4.44 14.14
CA THR A 334 12.38 4.41 14.76
C THR A 334 12.66 3.00 15.26
N ILE A 335 13.77 2.40 14.85
CA ILE A 335 14.30 1.21 15.51
C ILE A 335 15.10 1.63 16.73
N VAL A 336 14.93 0.95 17.87
CA VAL A 336 15.53 1.29 19.17
C VAL A 336 16.15 0.05 19.81
N VAL A 337 17.35 0.23 20.39
CA VAL A 337 17.99 -0.70 21.30
C VAL A 337 17.91 -0.14 22.71
N HIS A 338 17.52 -0.97 23.67
CA HIS A 338 17.38 -0.63 25.06
C HIS A 338 18.56 -1.10 25.91
N LEU A 339 18.71 -0.51 27.10
CA LEU A 339 19.82 -0.77 28.01
C LEU A 339 19.78 -2.17 28.61
N PHE A 340 18.59 -2.66 28.95
CA PHE A 340 18.41 -3.94 29.62
C PHE A 340 17.72 -4.96 28.72
N ARG A 341 17.77 -6.21 29.19
CA ARG A 341 17.05 -7.33 28.61
C ARG A 341 15.55 -7.08 28.67
N ASP A 342 14.89 -7.32 27.55
CA ASP A 342 13.45 -7.41 27.42
C ASP A 342 12.94 -8.75 28.00
N ASP A 343 11.93 -8.67 28.88
CA ASP A 343 11.33 -9.80 29.59
C ASP A 343 10.13 -10.44 28.86
N GLY A 344 9.77 -9.95 27.67
CA GLY A 344 8.69 -10.45 26.84
C GLY A 344 7.30 -10.35 27.50
N GLY A 345 7.11 -9.43 28.45
CA GLY A 345 5.85 -9.29 29.18
C GLY A 345 5.68 -10.31 30.32
N GLN A 346 6.73 -11.08 30.64
CA GLN A 346 6.64 -12.21 31.57
C GLN A 346 7.40 -11.98 32.88
N GLY A 347 8.03 -10.81 33.08
CA GLY A 347 8.87 -10.53 34.24
C GLY A 347 8.12 -10.16 35.52
N GLY A 348 6.82 -9.90 35.46
CA GLY A 348 6.00 -9.51 36.61
C GLY A 348 6.26 -8.08 37.12
N HIS A 349 7.05 -7.28 36.40
CA HIS A 349 7.23 -5.86 36.67
C HIS A 349 6.05 -5.06 36.11
N ALA A 350 5.78 -3.87 36.68
CA ALA A 350 4.71 -3.00 36.19
C ALA A 350 4.87 -2.63 34.70
N ASP A 351 6.12 -2.53 34.25
CA ASP A 351 6.48 -2.19 32.87
C ASP A 351 6.62 -3.41 31.94
N SER A 352 6.46 -4.64 32.44
CA SER A 352 6.58 -5.84 31.60
C SER A 352 5.54 -5.80 30.48
N ASN A 353 4.27 -5.50 30.79
CA ASN A 353 3.19 -5.50 29.79
C ASN A 353 3.21 -4.30 28.82
N THR A 354 4.10 -3.34 29.01
CA THR A 354 4.17 -2.12 28.19
C THR A 354 5.48 -1.99 27.42
N THR A 355 6.62 -2.37 28.01
CA THR A 355 7.95 -2.12 27.44
C THR A 355 8.91 -3.30 27.63
N GLY A 356 8.42 -4.43 28.16
CA GLY A 356 9.25 -5.59 28.47
C GLY A 356 10.27 -5.32 29.56
N ASN A 357 10.08 -4.25 30.36
CA ASN A 357 11.04 -3.80 31.37
C ASN A 357 12.47 -3.60 30.81
N ALA A 358 12.59 -3.23 29.53
CA ALA A 358 13.89 -3.12 28.85
C ALA A 358 14.71 -1.88 29.26
N GLY A 359 14.11 -0.95 30.00
CA GLY A 359 14.79 0.24 30.53
C GLY A 359 15.10 1.31 29.49
N ALA A 360 16.14 2.11 29.74
CA ALA A 360 16.50 3.29 28.94
C ALA A 360 16.81 2.94 27.48
N ARG A 361 16.57 3.89 26.57
CA ARG A 361 16.90 3.76 25.14
C ARG A 361 18.35 4.21 24.95
N ILE A 362 19.15 3.40 24.28
CA ILE A 362 20.61 3.65 24.19
C ILE A 362 21.11 3.80 22.77
N LEU A 363 20.34 3.33 21.77
CA LEU A 363 20.68 3.43 20.36
C LEU A 363 19.39 3.52 19.54
N CYS A 364 19.32 4.41 18.56
CA CYS A 364 18.13 4.52 17.71
C CYS A 364 18.44 5.04 16.30
N GLY A 365 17.58 4.73 15.35
CA GLY A 365 17.67 5.22 13.98
C GLY A 365 16.35 5.17 13.24
N LEU A 366 16.17 6.10 12.31
CA LEU A 366 15.01 6.13 11.41
C LEU A 366 15.11 4.98 10.40
N ILE A 367 14.05 4.18 10.26
CA ILE A 367 13.92 3.16 9.23
C ILE A 367 13.37 3.83 7.98
N LYS A 368 14.19 3.89 6.93
CA LYS A 368 13.82 4.47 5.63
C LYS A 368 13.68 3.40 4.58
N SER A 369 12.70 3.52 3.68
CA SER A 369 12.73 2.76 2.44
C SER A 369 13.98 3.13 1.65
N ASN A 370 14.75 2.12 1.24
CA ASN A 370 15.70 2.31 0.16
C ASN A 370 14.86 2.19 -1.12
N ALA A 371 14.96 3.16 -2.04
CA ALA A 371 14.21 3.17 -3.29
C ALA A 371 14.10 1.75 -3.90
N LEU A 372 12.86 1.34 -4.16
CA LEU A 372 12.45 -0.04 -4.46
C LEU A 372 13.29 -0.68 -5.57
N ASN A 373 14.03 -1.74 -5.25
CA ASN A 373 14.66 -2.62 -6.24
C ASN A 373 13.70 -3.77 -6.57
N ILE A 374 12.62 -3.44 -7.28
CA ILE A 374 11.64 -4.43 -7.75
C ILE A 374 11.96 -4.75 -9.20
N LYS A 375 12.32 -6.00 -9.49
CA LYS A 375 12.26 -6.51 -10.86
C LYS A 375 10.78 -6.79 -11.20
N PRO A 376 10.32 -6.45 -12.42
CA PRO A 376 8.92 -6.47 -12.76
C PRO A 376 8.38 -7.91 -12.81
N THR A 377 7.31 -8.17 -12.07
CA THR A 377 6.40 -9.29 -12.33
C THR A 377 5.19 -8.76 -13.09
N ILE A 378 4.86 -9.39 -14.21
CA ILE A 378 3.74 -9.00 -15.08
C ILE A 378 2.45 -9.34 -14.36
N SER A 379 1.75 -8.32 -13.87
CA SER A 379 0.39 -8.48 -13.36
C SER A 379 -0.59 -7.97 -14.40
N LEU A 380 -1.54 -8.82 -14.78
CA LEU A 380 -2.55 -8.54 -15.78
C LEU A 380 -3.84 -8.12 -15.07
N ILE A 381 -4.35 -6.94 -15.40
CA ILE A 381 -5.67 -6.48 -14.98
C ILE A 381 -6.55 -6.36 -16.22
N ALA A 382 -7.69 -7.02 -16.22
CA ALA A 382 -8.71 -6.87 -17.24
C ALA A 382 -10.05 -6.51 -16.60
N THR A 383 -10.78 -5.59 -17.22
CA THR A 383 -12.10 -5.16 -16.74
C THR A 383 -13.13 -5.51 -17.80
N ALA A 384 -14.20 -6.18 -17.40
CA ALA A 384 -15.36 -6.47 -18.24
C ALA A 384 -16.58 -5.74 -17.72
N ASN A 385 -17.11 -4.82 -18.52
CA ASN A 385 -18.40 -4.20 -18.27
C ASN A 385 -19.50 -5.10 -18.81
N LEU A 386 -20.45 -5.48 -17.97
CA LEU A 386 -21.57 -6.35 -18.30
C LEU A 386 -22.79 -5.52 -18.68
N HIS A 387 -23.40 -5.90 -19.81
CA HIS A 387 -24.69 -5.40 -20.28
C HIS A 387 -25.68 -6.56 -20.39
N VAL A 388 -26.98 -6.27 -20.35
CA VAL A 388 -28.05 -7.27 -20.55
C VAL A 388 -28.71 -7.10 -21.91
N ASP A 389 -29.01 -8.23 -22.55
CA ASP A 389 -29.67 -8.34 -23.87
C ASP A 389 -31.20 -8.14 -23.80
N SER A 390 -31.77 -7.83 -22.63
CA SER A 390 -33.23 -7.77 -22.44
C SER A 390 -33.67 -6.53 -21.65
N ALA A 391 -34.96 -6.19 -21.70
CA ALA A 391 -35.59 -5.01 -21.08
C ALA A 391 -35.48 -4.93 -19.52
N ALA A 392 -34.68 -5.77 -18.88
CA ALA A 392 -34.35 -5.69 -17.47
C ALA A 392 -33.06 -4.86 -17.27
N ILE A 393 -33.08 -3.98 -16.28
CA ILE A 393 -31.93 -3.15 -15.90
C ILE A 393 -30.95 -4.03 -15.12
N GLY A 394 -29.91 -4.51 -15.79
CA GLY A 394 -28.77 -5.15 -15.14
C GLY A 394 -27.48 -4.55 -15.65
N ILE A 395 -26.63 -4.11 -14.73
CA ILE A 395 -25.33 -3.52 -15.05
C ILE A 395 -24.33 -4.14 -14.09
N GLY A 396 -23.14 -4.41 -14.58
CA GLY A 396 -22.11 -4.98 -13.74
C GLY A 396 -20.72 -4.73 -14.26
N THR A 397 -19.75 -4.90 -13.38
CA THR A 397 -18.34 -4.82 -13.73
C THR A 397 -17.63 -5.98 -13.07
N LEU A 398 -16.88 -6.74 -13.86
CA LEU A 398 -15.97 -7.78 -13.39
C LEU A 398 -14.53 -7.28 -13.57
N LEU A 399 -13.75 -7.38 -12.52
CA LEU A 399 -12.30 -7.16 -12.50
C LEU A 399 -11.62 -8.52 -12.44
N PHE A 400 -10.76 -8.79 -13.41
CA PHE A 400 -9.88 -9.94 -13.46
C PHE A 400 -8.48 -9.47 -13.11
N HIS A 401 -7.90 -10.04 -12.08
CA HIS A 401 -6.55 -9.72 -11.63
C HIS A 401 -5.71 -10.99 -11.55
N GLN A 402 -4.62 -11.02 -12.31
CA GLN A 402 -3.66 -12.11 -12.29
C GLN A 402 -2.28 -11.56 -11.99
N ARG A 403 -1.67 -11.99 -10.88
CA ARG A 403 -0.39 -11.42 -10.40
C ARG A 403 0.82 -11.79 -11.26
N ASP A 404 0.78 -12.98 -11.88
CA ASP A 404 1.80 -13.53 -12.78
C ASP A 404 1.19 -14.73 -13.55
N ALA A 405 1.91 -15.24 -14.57
CA ALA A 405 1.41 -16.31 -15.46
C ALA A 405 1.02 -17.62 -14.74
N ASN A 406 1.54 -17.88 -13.54
CA ASN A 406 1.26 -19.08 -12.75
C ASN A 406 0.29 -18.80 -11.58
N SER A 407 0.07 -17.53 -11.24
CA SER A 407 -0.89 -17.13 -10.24
C SER A 407 -2.33 -17.35 -10.74
N PRO A 408 -3.26 -17.77 -9.86
CA PRO A 408 -4.67 -17.85 -10.21
C PRO A 408 -5.22 -16.46 -10.54
N VAL A 409 -6.13 -16.40 -11.51
CA VAL A 409 -6.89 -15.19 -11.83
C VAL A 409 -7.91 -14.98 -10.72
N ARG A 410 -7.79 -13.88 -9.97
CA ARG A 410 -8.81 -13.44 -9.03
C ARG A 410 -9.86 -12.63 -9.77
N ILE A 411 -11.12 -13.02 -9.65
CA ILE A 411 -12.25 -12.34 -10.26
C ILE A 411 -13.07 -11.70 -9.16
N VAL A 412 -13.26 -10.39 -9.23
CA VAL A 412 -14.10 -9.63 -8.30
C VAL A 412 -15.05 -8.78 -9.12
N GLY A 413 -16.33 -8.80 -8.81
CA GLY A 413 -17.25 -7.93 -9.51
C GLY A 413 -18.60 -7.79 -8.83
N LEU A 414 -19.32 -6.76 -9.24
CA LEU A 414 -20.69 -6.50 -8.83
C LEU A 414 -21.57 -6.55 -10.07
N ILE A 415 -22.67 -7.28 -9.96
CA ILE A 415 -23.67 -7.41 -11.01
C ILE A 415 -25.00 -7.07 -10.37
N ASP A 416 -25.61 -5.96 -10.79
CA ASP A 416 -26.95 -5.56 -10.38
C ASP A 416 -28.00 -6.09 -11.37
N GLY A 417 -29.24 -6.23 -10.91
CA GLY A 417 -30.35 -6.71 -11.76
C GLY A 417 -30.44 -8.23 -11.93
N LEU A 418 -29.59 -9.00 -11.25
CA LEU A 418 -29.72 -10.47 -11.21
C LEU A 418 -30.94 -10.90 -10.38
N LYS A 419 -31.63 -11.95 -10.81
CA LYS A 419 -32.77 -12.52 -10.06
C LYS A 419 -32.31 -12.99 -8.68
N SER A 420 -32.98 -12.50 -7.62
CA SER A 420 -32.70 -12.92 -6.25
C SER A 420 -32.98 -14.42 -6.05
N ASN A 421 -32.26 -15.04 -5.11
CA ASN A 421 -32.43 -16.45 -4.73
C ASN A 421 -32.25 -17.46 -5.87
N THR A 422 -31.46 -17.11 -6.89
CA THR A 422 -31.10 -18.02 -7.97
C THR A 422 -29.58 -18.06 -8.14
N VAL A 423 -29.08 -19.19 -8.64
CA VAL A 423 -27.65 -19.34 -8.94
C VAL A 423 -27.36 -18.73 -10.29
N HIS A 424 -26.35 -17.86 -10.34
CA HIS A 424 -25.88 -17.24 -11.57
C HIS A 424 -24.45 -17.74 -11.84
N GLY A 425 -24.16 -18.05 -13.10
CA GLY A 425 -22.82 -18.37 -13.58
C GLY A 425 -22.31 -17.24 -14.47
N PHE A 426 -20.99 -17.09 -14.55
CA PHE A 426 -20.35 -16.24 -15.55
C PHE A 426 -19.38 -17.09 -16.36
N HIS A 427 -19.32 -16.84 -17.66
CA HIS A 427 -18.38 -17.50 -18.57
C HIS A 427 -17.60 -16.43 -19.34
N VAL A 428 -16.34 -16.75 -19.65
CA VAL A 428 -15.57 -15.98 -20.61
C VAL A 428 -15.80 -16.62 -21.97
N HIS A 429 -16.12 -15.81 -22.97
CA HIS A 429 -16.37 -16.25 -24.33
C HIS A 429 -15.20 -15.88 -25.25
N ARG A 430 -15.06 -16.60 -26.36
CA ARG A 430 -13.91 -16.43 -27.27
C ARG A 430 -13.92 -15.07 -27.97
N ASP A 431 -15.09 -14.63 -28.42
CA ASP A 431 -15.20 -13.50 -29.33
C ASP A 431 -15.59 -12.23 -28.56
N ALA A 432 -14.81 -11.16 -28.73
CA ALA A 432 -15.06 -9.89 -28.08
C ALA A 432 -16.24 -9.16 -28.73
N LEU A 433 -17.16 -8.63 -27.91
CA LEU A 433 -18.26 -7.78 -28.37
C LEU A 433 -17.80 -6.32 -28.45
N GLY A 434 -18.19 -5.62 -29.51
CA GLY A 434 -18.00 -4.16 -29.60
C GLY A 434 -18.86 -3.42 -28.56
N GLN A 435 -18.44 -2.21 -28.16
CA GLN A 435 -19.12 -1.46 -27.08
C GLN A 435 -20.60 -1.12 -27.36
N ASP A 436 -21.01 -1.18 -28.63
CA ASP A 436 -22.38 -0.85 -29.07
C ASP A 436 -23.22 -2.09 -29.44
N GLN A 437 -22.70 -3.31 -29.23
CA GLN A 437 -23.42 -4.55 -29.55
C GLN A 437 -24.18 -5.06 -28.32
N LEU A 438 -25.49 -4.82 -28.31
CA LEU A 438 -26.39 -5.33 -27.26
C LEU A 438 -26.69 -6.84 -27.39
N ASN A 439 -26.34 -7.47 -28.51
CA ASN A 439 -26.59 -8.89 -28.76
C ASN A 439 -25.48 -9.78 -28.16
N CYS A 440 -25.73 -10.31 -26.97
CA CYS A 440 -24.78 -11.16 -26.26
C CYS A 440 -24.53 -12.52 -26.96
N THR A 441 -25.42 -12.96 -27.85
CA THR A 441 -25.24 -14.23 -28.60
C THR A 441 -24.09 -14.19 -29.60
N ALA A 442 -23.60 -12.99 -29.95
CA ALA A 442 -22.49 -12.81 -30.87
C ALA A 442 -21.11 -13.12 -30.25
N ALA A 443 -21.03 -13.39 -28.94
CA ALA A 443 -19.76 -13.68 -28.25
C ALA A 443 -19.18 -15.07 -28.58
N GLY A 444 -19.92 -15.90 -29.32
CA GLY A 444 -19.46 -17.23 -29.73
C GLY A 444 -19.39 -18.24 -28.57
N PRO A 445 -18.63 -19.34 -28.70
CA PRO A 445 -18.52 -20.38 -27.68
C PRO A 445 -17.70 -19.93 -26.45
N HIS A 446 -17.75 -20.73 -25.38
CA HIS A 446 -16.90 -20.51 -24.20
C HIS A 446 -15.42 -20.53 -24.59
N PHE A 447 -14.65 -19.62 -24.01
CA PHE A 447 -13.21 -19.58 -24.17
C PHE A 447 -12.58 -20.83 -23.53
N ASN A 448 -11.85 -21.61 -24.34
CA ASN A 448 -11.04 -22.72 -23.88
C ASN A 448 -9.56 -22.44 -24.20
N PRO A 449 -8.71 -22.17 -23.20
CA PRO A 449 -7.31 -21.84 -23.43
C PRO A 449 -6.46 -23.03 -23.92
N TYR A 450 -7.00 -24.25 -23.94
CA TYR A 450 -6.28 -25.47 -24.31
C TYR A 450 -6.60 -26.01 -25.71
N THR A 451 -7.55 -25.39 -26.41
CA THR A 451 -7.82 -25.72 -27.82
C THR A 451 -7.07 -24.73 -28.70
N THR A 452 -6.11 -25.24 -29.46
CA THR A 452 -5.44 -24.48 -30.53
C THR A 452 -6.40 -24.40 -31.72
N GLU A 453 -7.14 -23.31 -31.83
CA GLU A 453 -7.70 -22.85 -33.11
C GLU A 453 -6.96 -21.58 -33.56
#